data_AF-K0Q5P2-F1
#
_entry.id   AF-K0Q5P2-F1
#
_cell.length_a   1.000
_cell.length_b   1.000
_cell.length_c   1.000
_cell.angle_alpha   90.00
_cell.angle_beta   90.00
_cell.angle_gamma   90.00
#
_symmetry.space_group_name_H-M   'P 1'
#
loop_
_entity.id
_entity.type
_entity.pdbx_description
1 polymer ?
#
loop_
_entity_poly.entity_id
_entity_poly.type
_entity_poly.pdbx_seq_one_letter_code
_entity_poly.pdbx_strand_id
1 'polypeptide(L)'
;MRSSYCPTLYRLFEFFNQFYDSLLYERYVGSKDQRLQLRNLTSTLIGRFIKAAEVVSPEEVRIGEDEQTTVILLKQIFREFIIKSPPLIAQQHGQKNILRSLYEAIYSESKGTYPTFLPVKLRYLWEIAEENVARFTADCVASLTEKEVVGMYGRLYGTSDSSVLDPIVR
;
A
#
# COMPACT_ATOMS: atom_id res chain seq x y z
N MET A 1 9.13 -41.14 -14.30
CA MET A 1 9.70 -39.93 -13.66
C MET A 1 8.60 -39.23 -12.88
N ARG A 2 8.47 -39.55 -11.58
CA ARG A 2 7.52 -38.86 -10.69
C ARG A 2 8.18 -37.55 -10.25
N SER A 3 7.68 -36.44 -10.78
CA SER A 3 8.11 -35.09 -10.41
C SER A 3 7.86 -34.87 -8.92
N SER A 4 8.91 -34.48 -8.20
CA SER A 4 8.89 -34.05 -6.81
C SER A 4 8.13 -32.73 -6.67
N TYR A 5 6.80 -32.77 -6.77
CA TYR A 5 5.96 -31.61 -6.48
C TYR A 5 5.94 -31.36 -4.96
N CYS A 6 6.15 -30.11 -4.55
CA CYS A 6 5.94 -29.64 -3.19
C CYS A 6 4.50 -30.00 -2.77
N PRO A 7 4.29 -30.86 -1.74
CA PRO A 7 2.96 -31.36 -1.37
C PRO A 7 1.96 -30.24 -1.05
N THR A 8 2.48 -29.15 -0.49
CA THR A 8 1.80 -27.90 -0.13
C THR A 8 1.20 -27.21 -1.36
N LEU A 9 1.96 -27.11 -2.46
CA LEU A 9 1.48 -26.52 -3.72
C LEU A 9 0.41 -27.38 -4.41
N TYR A 10 0.54 -28.70 -4.33
CA TYR A 10 -0.47 -29.60 -4.88
C TYR A 10 -1.81 -29.48 -4.14
N ARG A 11 -1.79 -29.47 -2.80
CA ARG A 11 -3.00 -29.22 -1.98
C ARG A 11 -3.63 -27.86 -2.26
N LEU A 12 -2.79 -26.85 -2.51
CA LEU A 12 -3.27 -25.52 -2.87
C LEU A 12 -3.95 -25.49 -4.24
N PHE A 13 -3.37 -26.17 -5.23
CA PHE A 13 -3.96 -26.29 -6.57
C PHE A 13 -5.30 -27.03 -6.52
N GLU A 14 -5.38 -28.14 -5.79
CA GLU A 14 -6.65 -28.87 -5.57
C GLU A 14 -7.70 -27.99 -4.89
N PHE A 15 -7.30 -27.21 -3.87
CA PHE A 15 -8.19 -26.23 -3.23
C PHE A 15 -8.71 -25.19 -4.23
N PHE A 16 -7.88 -24.65 -5.13
CA PHE A 16 -8.37 -23.69 -6.12
C PHE A 16 -9.27 -24.35 -7.18
N ASN A 17 -8.93 -25.54 -7.66
CA ASN A 17 -9.73 -26.25 -8.67
C ASN A 17 -11.10 -26.68 -8.14
N GLN A 18 -11.17 -27.19 -6.91
CA GLN A 18 -12.42 -27.69 -6.33
C GLN A 18 -13.49 -26.61 -6.24
N PHE A 19 -13.09 -25.35 -6.12
CA PHE A 19 -14.01 -24.25 -5.92
C PHE A 19 -14.17 -23.32 -7.14
N TYR A 20 -13.27 -23.35 -8.14
CA TYR A 20 -13.15 -22.23 -9.11
C TYR A 20 -12.85 -22.59 -10.57
N ASP A 21 -13.37 -23.69 -11.10
CA ASP A 21 -13.15 -24.12 -12.48
C ASP A 21 -13.33 -22.97 -13.52
N SER A 22 -14.45 -22.25 -13.52
CA SER A 22 -14.65 -21.14 -14.49
C SER A 22 -13.79 -19.90 -14.23
N LEU A 23 -13.41 -19.59 -12.99
CA LEU A 23 -12.65 -18.36 -12.66
C LEU A 23 -11.17 -18.49 -13.03
N LEU A 24 -10.65 -19.72 -13.08
CA LEU A 24 -9.26 -20.00 -13.42
C LEU A 24 -9.03 -20.13 -14.93
N TYR A 25 -10.05 -20.60 -15.67
CA TYR A 25 -9.91 -20.89 -17.10
C TYR A 25 -10.56 -19.85 -18.02
N GLU A 26 -11.38 -18.93 -17.49
CA GLU A 26 -11.99 -17.85 -18.27
C GLU A 26 -11.35 -16.49 -18.00
N ARG A 27 -11.34 -15.64 -19.03
CA ARG A 27 -10.94 -14.24 -18.86
C ARG A 27 -11.93 -13.53 -17.93
N TYR A 28 -11.40 -12.88 -16.89
CA TYR A 28 -12.21 -12.04 -16.02
C TYR A 28 -12.73 -10.82 -16.79
N VAL A 29 -14.06 -10.74 -16.95
CA VAL A 29 -14.79 -9.62 -17.55
C VAL A 29 -15.69 -8.92 -16.53
N GLY A 30 -15.68 -9.37 -15.28
CA GLY A 30 -16.52 -8.83 -14.23
C GLY A 30 -18.00 -9.15 -14.45
N SER A 31 -18.33 -10.35 -14.95
CA SER A 31 -19.74 -10.79 -15.02
C SER A 31 -20.33 -10.91 -13.60
N LYS A 32 -21.66 -10.98 -13.50
CA LYS A 32 -22.33 -11.20 -12.20
C LYS A 32 -21.84 -12.49 -11.53
N ASP A 33 -21.68 -13.55 -12.31
CA ASP A 33 -21.26 -14.86 -11.79
C ASP A 33 -19.79 -14.86 -11.36
N GLN A 34 -18.90 -14.25 -12.15
CA GLN A 34 -17.49 -14.09 -11.77
C GLN A 34 -17.34 -13.27 -10.48
N ARG A 35 -18.12 -12.19 -10.32
CA ARG A 35 -18.12 -11.40 -9.07
C ARG A 35 -18.64 -12.19 -7.88
N LEU A 36 -19.66 -13.03 -8.07
CA LEU A 36 -20.21 -13.88 -7.01
C LEU A 36 -19.21 -14.95 -6.58
N GLN A 37 -18.54 -15.60 -7.53
CA GLN A 37 -17.49 -16.57 -7.27
C GLN A 37 -16.30 -15.93 -6.55
N LEU A 38 -15.84 -14.76 -7.01
CA LEU A 38 -14.75 -14.02 -6.38
C LEU A 38 -15.11 -13.65 -4.93
N ARG A 39 -16.33 -13.16 -4.69
CA ARG A 39 -16.80 -12.86 -3.34
C ARG A 39 -16.80 -14.10 -2.45
N ASN A 40 -17.27 -15.24 -2.95
CA ASN A 40 -17.28 -16.48 -2.20
C ASN A 40 -15.85 -16.96 -1.89
N LEU A 41 -14.92 -16.84 -2.85
CA LEU A 41 -13.49 -17.09 -2.64
C LEU A 41 -12.90 -16.24 -1.53
N THR A 42 -13.12 -14.93 -1.59
CA THR A 42 -12.62 -14.02 -0.58
C THR A 42 -13.15 -14.38 0.80
N SER A 43 -14.45 -14.65 0.94
CA SER A 43 -15.05 -15.06 2.22
C SER A 43 -14.46 -16.37 2.77
N THR A 44 -14.29 -17.39 1.91
CA THR A 44 -13.70 -18.68 2.30
C THR A 44 -12.25 -18.50 2.76
N LEU A 45 -11.44 -17.75 2.01
CA LEU A 45 -10.04 -17.50 2.35
C LEU A 45 -9.89 -16.71 3.66
N ILE A 46 -10.70 -15.67 3.87
CA ILE A 46 -10.71 -14.90 5.13
C ILE A 46 -11.01 -15.85 6.31
N GLY A 47 -12.08 -16.64 6.20
CA GLY A 47 -12.45 -17.59 7.24
C GLY A 47 -11.37 -18.63 7.53
N ARG A 48 -10.68 -19.10 6.48
CA ARG A 48 -9.55 -20.02 6.60
C ARG A 48 -8.36 -19.37 7.31
N PHE A 49 -7.95 -18.17 6.90
CA PHE A 49 -6.79 -17.50 7.48
C PHE A 49 -6.99 -17.08 8.93
N ILE A 50 -8.18 -16.61 9.30
CA ILE A 50 -8.50 -16.29 10.70
C ILE A 50 -8.37 -17.52 11.60
N LYS A 51 -8.84 -18.68 11.12
CA LYS A 51 -8.78 -19.95 11.89
C LYS A 51 -7.39 -20.58 11.93
N ALA A 52 -6.50 -20.21 11.01
CA ALA A 52 -5.17 -20.78 10.89
C ALA A 52 -4.11 -20.07 11.75
N ALA A 53 -4.42 -18.89 12.28
CA ALA A 53 -3.54 -18.16 13.18
C ALA A 53 -3.76 -18.63 14.63
N GLU A 54 -2.72 -19.19 15.25
CA GLU A 54 -2.70 -19.64 16.63
C GLU A 54 -1.71 -18.78 17.43
N VAL A 55 -2.18 -18.15 18.52
CA VAL A 55 -1.31 -17.42 19.44
C VAL A 55 -0.64 -18.44 20.35
N VAL A 56 0.67 -18.65 20.14
CA VAL A 56 1.48 -19.58 20.93
C VAL A 56 1.96 -18.91 22.22
N SER A 57 2.30 -17.62 22.13
CA SER A 57 2.69 -16.76 23.25
C SER A 57 2.34 -15.30 22.92
N PRO A 58 2.45 -14.35 23.86
CA PRO A 58 2.23 -12.93 23.58
C PRO A 58 3.09 -12.35 22.43
N GLU A 59 4.22 -12.97 22.14
CA GLU A 59 5.17 -12.52 21.11
C GLU A 59 5.20 -13.44 19.88
N GLU A 60 4.49 -14.57 19.90
CA GLU A 60 4.56 -15.59 18.85
C GLU A 60 3.18 -16.01 18.35
N VAL A 61 2.99 -15.86 17.03
CA VAL A 61 1.83 -16.39 16.31
C VAL A 61 2.31 -17.45 15.32
N ARG A 62 1.73 -18.65 15.41
CA ARG A 62 1.94 -19.73 14.46
C ARG A 62 0.85 -19.70 13.41
N ILE A 63 1.24 -19.89 12.15
CA ILE A 63 0.34 -20.00 11.00
C ILE A 63 0.67 -21.31 10.28
N GLY A 64 -0.35 -22.08 9.90
CA GLY A 64 -0.18 -23.31 9.12
C GLY A 64 0.59 -23.11 7.80
N GLU A 65 1.38 -24.10 7.41
CA GLU A 65 2.26 -24.04 6.22
C GLU A 65 1.46 -23.86 4.91
N ASP A 66 0.30 -24.52 4.80
CA ASP A 66 -0.58 -24.42 3.64
C ASP A 66 -1.13 -22.98 3.49
N GLU A 67 -1.51 -22.34 4.60
CA GLU A 67 -1.99 -20.95 4.60
C GLU A 67 -0.89 -19.94 4.32
N GLN A 68 0.31 -20.14 4.89
CA GLN A 68 1.47 -19.32 4.55
C GLN A 68 1.79 -19.39 3.05
N THR A 69 1.81 -20.61 2.49
CA THR A 69 2.03 -20.83 1.06
C THR A 69 0.96 -20.15 0.21
N THR A 70 -0.31 -20.26 0.62
CA THR A 70 -1.43 -19.58 -0.06
C THR A 70 -1.24 -18.06 -0.08
N VAL A 71 -0.90 -17.46 1.07
CA VAL A 71 -0.66 -16.01 1.19
C VAL A 71 0.52 -15.57 0.33
N ILE A 72 1.60 -16.35 0.30
CA ILE A 72 2.77 -16.07 -0.55
C ILE A 72 2.37 -16.08 -2.03
N LEU A 73 1.60 -17.10 -2.47
CA LEU A 73 1.12 -17.18 -3.85
C LEU A 73 0.25 -15.97 -4.22
N LEU A 74 -0.72 -15.61 -3.37
CA LEU A 74 -1.59 -14.46 -3.60
C LEU A 74 -0.81 -13.14 -3.67
N LYS A 75 0.18 -12.95 -2.78
CA LYS A 75 1.09 -11.81 -2.82
C LYS A 75 1.89 -11.77 -4.11
N GLN A 76 2.32 -12.93 -4.61
CA GLN A 76 3.09 -13.01 -5.86
C GLN A 76 2.23 -12.69 -7.07
N ILE A 77 1.00 -13.20 -7.15
CA ILE A 77 0.03 -12.83 -8.20
C ILE A 77 -0.22 -11.31 -8.16
N PHE A 78 -0.52 -10.76 -6.99
CA PHE A 78 -0.72 -9.32 -6.82
C PHE A 78 0.50 -8.51 -7.26
N ARG A 79 1.70 -8.98 -6.92
CA ARG A 79 2.95 -8.33 -7.31
C ARG A 79 3.14 -8.28 -8.83
N GLU A 80 2.96 -9.42 -9.50
CA GLU A 80 3.21 -9.51 -10.95
C GLU A 80 2.16 -8.76 -11.77
N PHE A 81 0.88 -8.84 -11.39
CA PHE A 81 -0.20 -8.26 -12.21
C PHE A 81 -0.59 -6.84 -11.83
N ILE A 82 -0.40 -6.44 -10.57
CA ILE A 82 -0.80 -5.11 -10.08
C ILE A 82 0.42 -4.24 -9.81
N ILE A 83 1.31 -4.68 -8.91
CA ILE A 83 2.44 -3.84 -8.45
C ILE A 83 3.41 -3.52 -9.59
N LYS A 84 3.71 -4.51 -10.44
CA LYS A 84 4.62 -4.35 -11.59
C LYS A 84 3.96 -3.78 -12.84
N SER A 85 2.70 -3.36 -12.77
CA SER A 85 2.03 -2.79 -13.94
C SER A 85 2.73 -1.49 -14.39
N PRO A 86 3.00 -1.31 -15.70
CA PRO A 86 3.68 -0.10 -16.19
C PRO A 86 3.02 1.23 -15.78
N PRO A 87 1.68 1.36 -15.78
CA PRO A 87 1.02 2.58 -15.31
C PRO A 87 1.34 2.90 -13.85
N LEU A 88 1.32 1.89 -12.97
CA LEU A 88 1.63 2.08 -11.56
C LEU A 88 3.10 2.44 -11.35
N ILE A 89 4.02 1.81 -12.09
CA ILE A 89 5.45 2.15 -12.04
C ILE A 89 5.66 3.63 -12.46
N ALA A 90 5.02 4.07 -13.54
CA ALA A 90 5.10 5.45 -14.00
C ALA A 90 4.54 6.43 -12.95
N GLN A 91 3.39 6.12 -12.34
CA GLN A 91 2.81 6.91 -11.26
C GLN A 91 3.75 6.99 -10.04
N GLN A 92 4.31 5.85 -9.61
CA GLN A 92 5.26 5.80 -8.49
C GLN A 92 6.53 6.60 -8.76
N HIS A 93 7.02 6.62 -10.00
CA HIS A 93 8.16 7.44 -10.39
C HIS A 93 7.86 8.93 -10.20
N GLY A 94 6.69 9.41 -10.66
CA GLY A 94 6.25 10.79 -10.45
C GLY A 94 6.08 11.14 -8.97
N GLN A 95 5.41 10.26 -8.20
CA GLN A 95 5.20 10.46 -6.77
C GLN A 95 6.52 10.54 -5.98
N LYS A 96 7.51 9.70 -6.31
CA LYS A 96 8.86 9.78 -5.70
C LYS A 96 9.53 11.14 -5.93
N ASN A 97 9.37 11.71 -7.12
CA ASN A 97 9.92 13.04 -7.42
C ASN A 97 9.22 14.13 -6.60
N ILE A 98 7.90 14.06 -6.49
CA ILE A 98 7.12 14.99 -5.68
C ILE A 98 7.55 14.92 -4.20
N LEU A 99 7.57 13.71 -3.62
CA LEU A 99 7.93 13.52 -2.22
C LEU A 99 9.35 13.98 -1.92
N ARG A 100 10.32 13.67 -2.79
CA ARG A 100 11.70 14.13 -2.66
C ARG A 100 11.80 15.65 -2.68
N SER A 101 11.11 16.30 -3.61
CA SER A 101 11.12 17.75 -3.76
C SER A 101 10.52 18.42 -2.52
N LEU A 102 9.37 17.92 -2.03
CA LEU A 102 8.76 18.42 -0.79
C LEU A 102 9.67 18.22 0.43
N TYR A 103 10.29 17.05 0.55
CA TYR A 103 11.23 16.78 1.64
C TYR A 103 12.38 17.79 1.61
N GLU A 104 13.02 17.98 0.46
CA GLU A 104 14.13 18.92 0.30
C GLU A 104 13.74 20.35 0.65
N ALA A 105 12.59 20.83 0.16
CA ALA A 105 12.09 22.17 0.43
C ALA A 105 11.76 22.41 1.91
N ILE A 106 11.12 21.45 2.57
CA ILE A 106 10.82 21.54 4.00
C ILE A 106 12.12 21.49 4.80
N TYR A 107 13.00 20.52 4.52
CA TYR A 107 14.26 20.35 5.24
C TYR A 107 15.16 21.60 5.16
N SER A 108 15.26 22.23 3.99
CA SER A 108 16.09 23.42 3.81
C SER A 108 15.58 24.62 4.57
N GLU A 109 14.25 24.79 4.62
CA GLU A 109 13.58 25.94 5.24
C GLU A 109 13.33 25.74 6.76
N SER A 110 13.48 24.51 7.24
CA SER A 110 13.36 24.14 8.66
C SER A 110 14.63 24.37 9.48
N LYS A 111 15.62 25.12 8.98
CA LYS A 111 16.87 25.40 9.71
C LYS A 111 16.64 26.45 10.80
N GLY A 112 16.26 25.98 11.98
CA GLY A 112 16.13 26.80 13.20
C GLY A 112 14.76 27.46 13.38
N THR A 113 13.82 27.26 12.46
CA THR A 113 12.44 27.75 12.61
C THR A 113 11.46 26.90 11.83
N TYR A 114 10.18 27.05 12.17
CA TYR A 114 9.08 26.46 11.44
C TYR A 114 8.91 27.16 10.06
N PRO A 115 8.94 26.43 8.94
CA PRO A 115 8.76 27.02 7.61
C PRO A 115 7.42 27.74 7.46
N THR A 116 7.44 28.98 6.99
CA THR A 116 6.25 29.83 6.92
C THR A 116 5.21 29.37 5.90
N PHE A 117 5.63 28.65 4.86
CA PHE A 117 4.73 28.09 3.86
C PHE A 117 3.99 26.83 4.36
N LEU A 118 4.42 26.24 5.48
CA LEU A 118 3.75 25.07 6.03
C LEU A 118 2.43 25.44 6.72
N PRO A 119 1.37 24.63 6.56
CA PRO A 119 0.11 24.85 7.24
C PRO A 119 0.24 24.69 8.76
N VAL A 120 -0.34 25.63 9.52
CA VAL A 120 -0.31 25.67 10.99
C VAL A 120 -0.61 24.33 11.66
N LYS A 121 -1.49 23.51 11.07
CA LYS A 121 -1.83 22.19 11.61
C LYS A 121 -0.66 21.19 11.69
N LEU A 122 0.45 21.43 11.00
CA LEU A 122 1.66 20.60 11.10
C LEU A 122 2.63 21.09 12.20
N ARG A 123 2.31 22.20 12.90
CA ARG A 123 3.20 22.79 13.89
C ARG A 123 3.47 21.88 15.09
N TYR A 124 2.53 21.04 15.49
CA TYR A 124 2.74 20.09 16.59
C TYR A 124 3.90 19.11 16.29
N LEU A 125 4.15 18.79 15.00
CA LEU A 125 5.28 17.94 14.61
C LEU A 125 6.63 18.59 14.89
N TRP A 126 6.69 19.92 14.85
CA TRP A 126 7.90 20.67 15.18
C TRP A 126 8.29 20.49 16.65
N GLU A 127 7.29 20.48 17.53
CA GLU A 127 7.47 20.29 18.97
C GLU A 127 7.89 18.85 19.29
N ILE A 128 7.28 17.85 18.63
CA ILE A 128 7.60 16.42 18.82
C ILE A 128 8.99 16.06 18.30
N ALA A 129 9.47 16.74 17.25
CA ALA A 129 10.73 16.41 16.62
C ALA A 129 11.96 16.83 17.44
N GLU A 130 11.80 17.64 18.50
CA GLU A 130 12.87 18.02 19.45
C GLU A 130 14.19 18.38 18.72
N GLU A 131 14.14 19.39 17.84
CA GLU A 131 15.27 19.89 17.01
C GLU A 131 15.73 18.98 15.87
N ASN A 132 15.20 17.75 15.73
CA ASN A 132 15.54 16.88 14.61
C ASN A 132 14.78 17.27 13.33
N VAL A 133 15.40 18.14 12.54
CA VAL A 133 14.84 18.64 11.27
C VAL A 133 14.53 17.52 10.27
N ALA A 134 15.38 16.48 10.20
CA ALA A 134 15.15 15.36 9.29
C ALA A 134 13.89 14.57 9.67
N ARG A 135 13.67 14.34 10.97
CA ARG A 135 12.47 13.68 11.50
C ARG A 135 11.23 14.55 11.32
N PHE A 136 11.30 15.84 11.69
CA PHE A 136 10.23 16.80 11.44
C PHE A 136 9.77 16.78 9.97
N THR A 137 10.73 16.85 9.06
CA THR A 137 10.46 16.84 7.61
C THR A 137 9.78 15.55 7.18
N ALA A 138 10.30 14.39 7.62
CA ALA A 138 9.73 13.09 7.28
C ALA A 138 8.30 12.96 7.82
N ASP A 139 8.06 13.38 9.06
CA ASP A 139 6.75 13.32 9.69
C ASP A 139 5.75 14.27 9.02
N CYS A 140 6.20 15.46 8.59
CA CYS A 140 5.37 16.37 7.79
C CYS A 140 4.92 15.71 6.50
N VAL A 141 5.86 15.17 5.70
CA VAL A 141 5.54 14.55 4.41
C VAL A 141 4.67 13.30 4.59
N ALA A 142 4.93 12.48 5.60
CA ALA A 142 4.19 11.25 5.87
C ALA A 142 2.76 11.51 6.39
N SER A 143 2.50 12.68 6.98
CA SER A 143 1.18 13.07 7.49
C SER A 143 0.24 13.60 6.41
N LEU A 144 0.74 13.84 5.19
CA LEU A 144 -0.05 14.33 4.07
C LEU A 144 -0.71 13.19 3.30
N THR A 145 -1.97 13.36 2.93
CA THR A 145 -2.62 12.49 1.93
C THR A 145 -2.05 12.74 0.54
N GLU A 146 -2.22 11.79 -0.40
CA GLU A 146 -1.74 11.96 -1.78
C GLU A 146 -2.22 13.25 -2.45
N LYS A 147 -3.48 13.65 -2.20
CA LYS A 147 -4.05 14.87 -2.74
C LYS A 147 -3.37 16.11 -2.18
N GLU A 148 -3.06 16.11 -0.89
CA GLU A 148 -2.39 17.22 -0.21
C GLU A 148 -0.92 17.31 -0.63
N VAL A 149 -0.23 16.18 -0.80
CA VAL A 149 1.13 16.11 -1.37
C VAL A 149 1.17 16.76 -2.76
N VAL A 150 0.27 16.35 -3.66
CA VAL A 150 0.21 16.91 -5.02
C VAL A 150 -0.16 18.40 -4.98
N GLY A 151 -1.13 18.80 -4.15
CA GLY A 151 -1.53 20.20 -4.01
C GLY A 151 -0.42 21.09 -3.44
N MET A 152 0.32 20.58 -2.46
CA MET A 152 1.43 21.30 -1.83
C MET A 152 2.58 21.48 -2.79
N TYR A 153 2.97 20.42 -3.51
CA TYR A 153 3.96 20.48 -4.57
C TYR A 153 3.54 21.44 -5.68
N GLY A 154 2.27 21.37 -6.08
CA GLY A 154 1.65 22.26 -7.07
C GLY A 154 1.89 23.74 -6.77
N ARG A 155 1.67 24.14 -5.51
CA ARG A 155 1.88 25.53 -5.07
C ARG A 155 3.33 25.91 -4.86
N LEU A 156 4.11 25.05 -4.22
CA LEU A 156 5.53 25.34 -3.94
C LEU A 156 6.35 25.50 -5.22
N TYR A 157 6.03 24.73 -6.26
CA TYR A 157 6.75 24.73 -7.52
C TYR A 157 5.99 25.45 -8.65
N GLY A 158 4.88 26.13 -8.35
CA GLY A 158 4.12 26.93 -9.32
C GLY A 158 3.56 26.11 -10.49
N THR A 159 3.26 24.83 -10.28
CA THR A 159 2.71 23.94 -11.33
C THR A 159 1.18 23.87 -11.29
N SER A 160 0.54 24.57 -10.35
CA SER A 160 -0.93 24.67 -10.26
C SER A 160 -1.39 26.05 -9.77
N ASP A 161 -2.32 26.68 -10.50
CA ASP A 161 -2.95 27.97 -10.16
C ASP A 161 -4.17 27.81 -9.24
N SER A 162 -4.01 27.10 -8.12
CA SER A 162 -5.09 26.98 -7.13
C SER A 162 -5.26 28.28 -6.33
N SER A 163 -6.50 28.62 -5.98
CA SER A 163 -6.82 29.80 -5.16
C SER A 163 -6.08 29.81 -3.82
N VAL A 164 -5.62 30.98 -3.39
CA VAL A 164 -5.00 31.22 -2.07
C VAL A 164 -5.96 30.85 -0.93
N LEU A 165 -7.28 30.92 -1.18
CA LEU A 165 -8.31 30.62 -0.18
C LEU A 165 -8.62 29.13 -0.03
N ASP A 166 -8.16 28.27 -0.94
CA ASP A 166 -8.34 26.83 -0.81
C ASP A 166 -7.22 26.29 0.10
N PRO A 167 -7.50 25.65 1.25
CA PRO A 167 -6.45 25.07 2.08
C PRO A 167 -5.79 23.88 1.38
N ILE A 168 -4.45 23.88 1.30
CA ILE A 168 -3.66 22.78 0.72
C ILE A 168 -3.89 21.47 1.47
N VAL A 169 -3.96 21.58 2.80
CA VAL A 169 -3.98 20.45 3.72
C VAL A 169 -5.22 20.66 4.59
N ARG A 170 -6.20 19.76 4.51
CA ARG A 170 -7.56 19.91 5.11
C ARG A 170 -7.66 19.30 6.49
#